data_AF-A0A962Z4A0-F1
#
_entry.id   AF-A0A962Z4A0-F1
#
_cell.length_a   1.000
_cell.length_b   1.000
_cell.length_c   1.000
_cell.angle_alpha   90.00
_cell.angle_beta   90.00
_cell.angle_gamma   90.00
#
_symmetry.space_group_name_H-M   'P 1'
#
loop_
_entity.id
_entity.type
_entity.pdbx_description
1 polymer ?
#
loop_
_entity_poly.entity_id
_entity_poly.type
_entity_poly.pdbx_seq_one_letter_code
_entity_poly.pdbx_strand_id
1 'polypeptide(L)'
;GRMVDFSDTEEVLPVVDEMIARQPALVVRFPRGEGRREERYSHLLCGDVEMPKSMESAPGVTGNLTTAEIDRLTILENRVAELEKRVKALADQG
;
A
#
# COMPACT_ATOMS: atom_id res chain seq x y z
N GLY A 1 -7.47 28.71 -2.09
CA GLY A 1 -7.04 27.82 -3.18
C GLY A 1 -7.16 28.52 -4.53
N ARG A 2 -6.26 28.23 -5.49
CA ARG A 2 -6.38 28.74 -6.88
C ARG A 2 -7.02 27.73 -7.84
N MET A 3 -6.86 26.44 -7.57
CA MET A 3 -7.45 25.36 -8.36
C MET A 3 -8.68 24.77 -7.68
N VAL A 4 -8.51 24.40 -6.41
CA VAL A 4 -9.57 23.96 -5.51
C VAL A 4 -9.40 24.70 -4.19
N ASP A 5 -10.52 25.11 -3.60
CA ASP A 5 -10.54 25.69 -2.27
C ASP A 5 -10.84 24.58 -1.25
N PHE A 6 -9.94 24.40 -0.29
CA PHE A 6 -10.11 23.49 0.84
C PHE A 6 -10.27 24.33 2.09
N SER A 7 -11.17 23.90 2.95
CA SER A 7 -11.53 24.58 4.20
C SER A 7 -10.39 24.51 5.22
N ASP A 8 -9.75 23.35 5.32
CA ASP A 8 -8.58 23.08 6.15
C ASP A 8 -7.71 21.95 5.54
N THR A 9 -6.51 21.75 6.10
CA THR A 9 -5.57 20.70 5.69
C THR A 9 -6.15 19.29 5.90
N GLU A 10 -7.01 19.10 6.91
CA GLU A 10 -7.68 17.81 7.15
C GLU A 10 -8.58 17.37 5.98
N GLU A 11 -9.12 18.31 5.21
CA GLU A 11 -9.97 18.02 4.03
C GLU A 11 -9.15 17.46 2.85
N VAL A 12 -7.84 17.72 2.82
CA VAL A 12 -6.94 17.26 1.75
C VAL A 12 -6.63 15.77 1.89
N LEU A 13 -6.54 15.27 3.14
CA LEU A 13 -6.18 13.88 3.44
C LEU A 13 -7.10 12.83 2.77
N PRO A 14 -8.43 12.89 2.90
CA PRO A 14 -9.30 11.88 2.28
C PRO A 14 -9.21 11.90 0.75
N VAL A 15 -9.00 13.06 0.14
CA VAL A 15 -8.83 13.18 -1.32
C VAL A 15 -7.53 12.50 -1.76
N VAL A 16 -6.45 12.71 -1.02
CA VAL A 16 -5.16 12.08 -1.29
C VAL A 16 -5.23 10.57 -1.06
N ASP A 17 -5.91 10.09 -0.01
CA ASP A 17 -6.13 8.67 0.24
C ASP A 17 -6.93 8.00 -0.90
N GLU A 18 -7.94 8.68 -1.46
CA GLU A 18 -8.66 8.18 -2.65
C GLU A 18 -7.73 8.04 -3.86
N MET A 19 -6.81 9.00 -4.06
CA MET A 19 -5.82 8.95 -5.14
C MET A 19 -4.79 7.82 -4.96
N ILE A 20 -4.48 7.46 -3.71
CA ILE A 20 -3.63 6.30 -3.37
C ILE A 20 -4.39 4.98 -3.60
N ALA A 21 -5.67 4.92 -3.21
CA ALA A 21 -6.48 3.71 -3.28
C ALA A 21 -6.91 3.32 -4.71
N ARG A 22 -6.84 4.24 -5.68
CA ARG A 22 -7.17 3.98 -7.10
C ARG A 22 -6.30 2.88 -7.72
N GLN A 23 -6.84 2.20 -8.74
CA GLN A 23 -6.09 1.31 -9.62
C GLN A 23 -6.15 1.82 -11.08
N PRO A 24 -5.02 2.25 -11.68
CA PRO A 24 -3.69 2.40 -11.06
C PRO A 24 -3.64 3.56 -10.06
N ALA A 25 -2.76 3.45 -9.05
CA ALA A 25 -2.57 4.50 -8.05
C ALA A 25 -1.98 5.75 -8.71
N LEU A 26 -2.42 6.93 -8.27
CA LEU A 26 -1.97 8.21 -8.84
C LEU A 26 -0.94 8.91 -7.96
N VAL A 27 -0.95 8.61 -6.67
CA VAL A 27 -0.10 9.22 -5.63
C VAL A 27 0.45 8.12 -4.74
N VAL A 28 1.66 8.32 -4.21
CA VAL A 28 2.26 7.52 -3.15
C VAL A 28 2.57 8.40 -1.94
N ARG A 29 2.32 7.86 -0.73
CA ARG A 29 2.68 8.50 0.54
C ARG A 29 4.07 8.03 1.00
N PHE A 30 4.91 8.98 1.39
CA PHE A 30 6.19 8.73 2.03
C PHE A 30 6.04 8.77 3.54
N PRO A 31 6.69 7.84 4.25
CA PRO A 31 6.64 7.80 5.69
C PRO A 31 7.43 8.96 6.29
N ARG A 32 7.15 9.24 7.56
CA ARG A 32 7.88 10.23 8.33
C ARG A 32 9.29 9.69 8.61
N GLY A 33 10.30 10.30 7.99
CA GLY A 33 11.69 9.99 8.30
C GLY A 33 12.08 10.51 9.70
N GLU A 34 13.12 9.93 10.29
CA GLU A 34 13.66 10.39 11.58
C GLU A 34 13.95 11.91 11.54
N GLY A 35 13.37 12.65 12.50
CA GLY A 35 13.51 14.11 12.58
C GLY A 35 12.59 14.93 11.66
N ARG A 36 11.72 14.31 10.84
CA ARG A 36 10.71 15.04 10.05
C ARG A 36 9.35 15.06 10.73
N ARG A 37 8.73 16.24 10.75
CA ARG A 37 7.44 16.47 11.41
C ARG A 37 6.24 16.25 10.49
N GLU A 38 6.47 16.03 9.19
CA GLU A 38 5.43 16.05 8.16
C GLU A 38 5.53 14.86 7.20
N GLU A 39 4.38 14.41 6.73
CA GLU A 39 4.22 13.40 5.69
C GLU A 39 4.43 14.03 4.30
N ARG A 40 4.93 13.25 3.34
CA ARG A 40 5.15 13.73 1.97
C ARG A 40 4.45 12.83 0.98
N TYR A 41 4.09 13.38 -0.17
CA TYR A 41 3.37 12.68 -1.22
C TYR A 41 4.04 12.97 -2.57
N SER A 42 4.07 11.99 -3.48
CA SER A 42 4.52 12.17 -4.86
C SER A 42 3.55 11.55 -5.85
N HIS A 43 3.42 12.14 -7.03
CA HIS A 43 2.62 11.57 -8.11
C HIS A 43 3.34 10.39 -8.77
N LEU A 44 2.57 9.45 -9.32
CA LEU A 44 3.06 8.31 -10.13
C LEU A 44 2.85 8.51 -11.64
N LEU A 45 2.45 9.73 -12.04
CA LEU A 45 2.14 10.07 -13.44
C LEU A 45 3.36 10.07 -14.38
N CYS A 46 4.58 10.09 -13.84
CA CYS A 46 5.83 10.09 -14.61
C CYS A 46 6.64 8.79 -14.41
N GLY A 47 5.98 7.72 -13.98
CA GLY A 47 6.60 6.44 -13.65
C GLY A 47 6.71 6.20 -12.15
N ASP A 48 7.31 5.06 -11.80
CA ASP A 48 7.51 4.64 -10.42
C ASP A 48 8.46 5.58 -9.68
N VAL A 49 8.15 5.83 -8.42
CA VAL A 49 8.97 6.67 -7.55
C VAL A 49 9.75 5.77 -6.60
N GLU A 50 11.08 5.85 -6.67
CA GLU A 50 11.94 5.09 -5.76
C GLU A 50 11.83 5.61 -4.32
N MET A 51 11.44 4.73 -3.39
CA MET A 51 11.50 5.05 -1.97
C MET A 51 12.94 4.99 -1.47
N PRO A 52 13.42 6.01 -0.73
CA PRO A 52 14.74 5.93 -0.13
C PRO A 52 14.75 4.81 0.93
N LYS A 53 15.77 3.95 0.90
CA LYS A 53 15.87 2.79 1.81
C LYS A 53 15.73 3.12 3.30
N SER A 54 16.16 4.32 3.70
CA SER A 54 16.00 4.82 5.07
C SER A 54 14.54 5.03 5.51
N MET A 55 13.60 5.05 4.57
CA MET A 55 12.17 5.20 4.80
C MET A 55 11.42 3.86 4.80
N GLU A 56 11.95 2.79 4.19
CA GLU A 56 11.28 1.48 4.13
C GLU A 56 10.98 0.89 5.52
N SER A 57 11.77 1.23 6.53
CA SER A 57 11.63 0.73 7.91
C SER A 57 10.67 1.53 8.78
N ALA A 58 10.07 2.62 8.27
CA ALA A 58 9.16 3.44 9.05
C ALA A 58 7.73 2.88 9.02
N PRO A 59 7.03 2.80 10.17
CA PRO A 59 5.66 2.30 10.22
C PRO A 59 4.76 3.21 9.36
N GLY A 60 4.22 2.67 8.26
CA GLY A 60 3.34 3.40 7.32
C GLY A 60 3.68 3.28 5.84
N VAL A 61 4.74 2.55 5.46
CA VAL A 61 5.13 2.29 4.04
C VAL A 61 4.27 1.21 3.38
N THR A 62 3.87 0.20 4.12
CA THR A 62 2.80 -0.69 3.68
C THR A 62 1.50 -0.03 4.09
N GLY A 63 0.50 0.03 3.20
CA GLY A 63 -0.86 0.20 3.68
C GLY A 63 -1.02 -0.78 4.84
N ASN A 64 -1.23 -0.27 6.06
CA ASN A 64 -1.34 -1.12 7.23
C ASN A 64 -2.50 -2.05 6.91
N LEU A 65 -2.19 -3.28 6.47
CA LEU A 65 -3.17 -4.33 6.30
C LEU A 65 -3.86 -4.36 7.64
N THR A 66 -5.14 -4.03 7.64
CA THR A 66 -5.96 -4.16 8.82
C THR A 66 -5.79 -5.58 9.35
N THR A 67 -5.99 -5.80 10.64
CA THR A 67 -5.93 -7.16 11.20
C THR A 67 -6.82 -8.14 10.41
N ALA A 68 -7.93 -7.65 9.85
CA ALA A 68 -8.81 -8.41 8.95
C ALA A 68 -8.17 -8.75 7.59
N GLU A 69 -7.37 -7.87 7.00
CA GLU A 69 -6.63 -8.15 5.76
C GLU A 69 -5.45 -9.09 5.98
N ILE A 70 -4.76 -8.99 7.12
CA ILE A 70 -3.70 -9.93 7.53
C ILE A 70 -4.28 -11.33 7.73
N ASP A 71 -5.43 -11.43 8.41
CA ASP A 71 -6.14 -12.69 8.61
C ASP A 71 -6.58 -13.30 7.27
N ARG A 72 -7.15 -12.50 6.37
CA ARG A 72 -7.48 -12.94 5.01
C ARG A 72 -6.25 -13.42 4.25
N LEU A 73 -5.14 -12.70 4.30
CA LEU A 73 -3.90 -13.10 3.65
C LEU A 73 -3.43 -14.46 4.16
N THR A 74 -3.44 -14.66 5.48
CA THR A 74 -3.06 -15.92 6.13
C THR A 74 -3.95 -17.08 5.69
N ILE A 75 -5.26 -16.86 5.56
CA ILE A 75 -6.21 -17.86 5.07
C ILE A 75 -5.92 -18.22 3.60
N LEU A 76 -5.64 -17.22 2.76
CA LEU A 76 -5.30 -17.45 1.36
C LEU A 76 -3.99 -18.23 1.20
N GLU A 77 -2.94 -17.86 1.94
CA GLU A 77 -1.64 -18.55 1.92
C GLU A 77 -1.79 -20.04 2.28
N ASN A 78 -2.56 -20.34 3.32
CA ASN A 78 -2.85 -21.72 3.71
C ASN A 78 -3.62 -22.49 2.63
N ARG A 79 -4.61 -21.86 1.99
CA ARG A 79 -5.37 -22.47 0.88
C ARG A 79 -4.48 -22.76 -0.32
N VAL A 80 -3.59 -21.83 -0.68
CA VAL A 80 -2.63 -22.03 -1.77
C VAL A 80 -1.71 -23.21 -1.44
N ALA A 81 -1.16 -23.27 -0.23
CA ALA A 81 -0.31 -24.39 0.18
C ALA A 81 -1.03 -25.75 0.15
N GLU A 82 -2.32 -25.80 0.51
CA GLU A 82 -3.13 -27.03 0.38
C GLU A 82 -3.36 -27.41 -1.09
N LEU A 83 -3.70 -26.42 -1.92
CA LEU A 83 -3.94 -26.63 -3.35
C LEU A 83 -2.65 -27.09 -4.05
N GLU A 84 -1.50 -26.49 -3.75
CA GLU A 84 -0.21 -26.91 -4.28
C GLU A 84 0.13 -28.36 -3.91
N LYS A 85 -0.14 -28.77 -2.67
CA LYS A 85 0.04 -30.17 -2.25
C LYS A 85 -0.87 -31.12 -3.03
N ARG A 86 -2.13 -30.75 -3.26
CA ARG A 86 -3.09 -31.56 -4.04
C ARG A 86 -2.69 -31.65 -5.50
N VAL A 87 -2.29 -30.52 -6.11
CA VAL A 87 -1.80 -30.48 -7.50
C VAL A 87 -0.56 -31.36 -7.64
N LYS A 88 0.40 -31.25 -6.70
CA LYS A 88 1.58 -32.11 -6.69
C LYS A 88 1.22 -33.59 -6.58
N ALA A 89 0.35 -33.96 -5.64
CA ALA A 89 -0.09 -35.35 -5.48
C ALA A 89 -0.80 -35.91 -6.72
N LEU A 90 -1.56 -35.09 -7.45
CA LEU A 90 -2.17 -35.48 -8.72
C LEU A 90 -1.15 -35.57 -9.86
N ALA A 91 -0.17 -34.66 -9.89
CA ALA A 91 0.90 -34.66 -10.89
C ALA A 91 1.84 -35.87 -10.72
N ASP A 92 2.12 -36.30 -9.49
CA ASP A 92 2.91 -37.51 -9.19
C ASP A 92 2.13 -38.83 -9.45
N GLN A 93 0.81 -38.76 -9.68
CA GLN A 93 -0.05 -39.92 -9.99
C GLN A 93 -0.26 -40.17 -11.49
N GLY A 94 0.20 -39.25 -12.36
CA GLY A 94 0.15 -39.38 -13.83
C GLY A 94 1.52 -39.71 -14.41
#